data_AF-A0A8T4JDQ0-F1
#
_entry.id   AF-A0A8T4JDQ0-F1
#
_cell.length_a   1.000
_cell.length_b   1.000
_cell.length_c   1.000
_cell.angle_alpha   90.00
_cell.angle_beta   90.00
_cell.angle_gamma   90.00
#
_symmetry.space_group_name_H-M   'P 1'
#
loop_
_entity.id
_entity.type
_entity.pdbx_description
1 polymer ?
#
loop_
_entity_poly.entity_id
_entity_poly.type
_entity_poly.pdbx_seq_one_letter_code
_entity_poly.pdbx_strand_id
1 'polypeptide(L)'
;MNLTIIIYYIYIAFFTFLIYYAIAWIYVKIGKYIFDYLIIPAFFPLVFLNWKYTKKNQELNSIKNHIAIVLCNNYMPERILAYRENIPKLIKYFKKKNWSYKVYFRADKKELRQIINNSNATIVYILGHGQRHGIKVNNKELVYYCEFEKSPKKKFIAQLHCNHYGGKSLVEYISMDSIKSFVTNKKLNSFGLNKFIDQVVKGNIHGAP
;
A
#
# COMPACT_ATOMS: atom_id res chain seq x y z
N MET A 1 37.74 -29.58 41.37
CA MET A 1 38.03 -29.11 40.00
C MET A 1 38.82 -27.81 40.10
N ASN A 2 39.97 -27.69 39.43
CA ASN A 2 40.88 -26.54 39.57
C ASN A 2 40.25 -25.27 38.94
N LEU A 3 40.28 -24.13 39.64
CA LEU A 3 39.73 -22.85 39.17
C LEU A 3 40.26 -22.45 37.79
N THR A 4 41.53 -22.75 37.50
CA THR A 4 42.16 -22.50 36.20
C THR A 4 41.48 -23.25 35.06
N ILE A 5 41.02 -24.49 35.31
CA ILE A 5 40.31 -25.30 34.31
C ILE A 5 38.94 -24.67 34.01
N ILE A 6 38.24 -24.18 35.04
CA ILE A 6 36.94 -23.51 34.88
C ILE A 6 37.08 -22.24 34.04
N ILE A 7 38.08 -21.41 34.34
CA ILE A 7 38.37 -20.17 33.59
C ILE A 7 38.69 -20.49 32.13
N TYR A 8 39.47 -21.53 31.87
CA TYR A 8 39.79 -21.98 30.52
C TYR A 8 38.56 -22.39 29.71
N TYR A 9 37.62 -23.14 30.30
CA TYR A 9 36.37 -23.51 29.61
C TYR A 9 35.45 -22.32 29.37
N ILE A 10 35.36 -21.37 30.32
CA ILE A 10 34.60 -20.13 30.12
C ILE A 10 35.19 -19.33 28.96
N TYR A 11 36.52 -19.23 28.89
CA TYR A 11 37.22 -18.56 27.80
C TYR A 11 36.91 -19.22 26.44
N ILE A 12 37.02 -20.54 26.33
CA ILE A 12 36.67 -21.26 25.10
C ILE A 12 35.22 -21.00 24.72
N ALA A 13 34.29 -21.16 25.65
CA ALA A 13 32.86 -20.97 25.37
C ALA A 13 32.56 -19.55 24.88
N PHE A 14 33.18 -18.54 25.47
CA PHE A 14 33.05 -17.15 25.04
C PHE A 14 33.60 -16.92 23.62
N PHE A 15 34.79 -17.42 23.31
CA PHE A 15 35.36 -17.29 21.96
C PHE A 15 34.54 -18.03 20.91
N THR A 16 34.07 -19.23 21.22
CA THR A 16 33.16 -19.98 20.35
C THR A 16 31.87 -19.20 20.08
N PHE A 17 31.28 -18.58 21.11
CA PHE A 17 30.10 -17.70 20.94
C PHE A 17 30.37 -16.52 20.01
N LEU A 18 31.52 -15.83 20.16
CA LEU A 18 31.89 -14.71 19.29
C LEU A 18 32.05 -15.12 17.82
N ILE A 19 32.62 -16.31 17.55
CA ILE A 19 32.76 -16.84 16.19
C ILE A 19 31.38 -17.09 15.57
N TYR A 20 30.47 -17.76 16.30
CA TYR A 20 29.10 -18.00 15.82
C TYR A 20 28.35 -16.69 15.56
N TYR A 21 28.50 -15.69 16.44
CA TYR A 21 27.91 -14.37 16.25
C TYR A 21 28.45 -13.67 14.99
N ALA A 22 29.77 -13.71 14.75
CA ALA A 22 30.38 -13.12 13.57
C ALA A 22 29.90 -13.81 12.27
N ILE A 23 29.82 -15.14 12.26
CA ILE A 23 29.30 -15.92 11.13
C ILE A 23 27.83 -15.53 10.85
N ALA A 24 26.98 -15.48 11.88
CA ALA A 24 25.59 -15.08 11.73
C ALA A 24 25.46 -13.66 11.16
N TRP A 25 26.29 -12.72 11.63
CA TRP A 25 26.32 -11.35 11.12
C TRP A 25 26.75 -11.28 9.65
N ILE A 26 27.75 -12.06 9.24
CA ILE A 26 28.16 -12.19 7.84
C ILE A 26 27.01 -12.72 6.98
N TYR A 27 26.30 -13.77 7.42
CA TYR A 27 25.14 -14.29 6.70
C TYR A 27 24.04 -13.24 6.51
N VAL A 28 23.75 -12.45 7.55
CA VAL A 28 22.78 -11.34 7.45
C VAL A 28 23.25 -10.28 6.44
N LYS A 29 24.54 -9.94 6.43
CA LYS A 29 25.11 -8.97 5.48
C LYS A 29 25.11 -9.48 4.04
N ILE A 30 25.51 -10.73 3.82
CA ILE A 30 25.48 -11.37 2.49
C ILE A 30 24.03 -11.47 2.00
N GLY A 31 23.10 -11.90 2.86
CA GLY A 31 21.68 -11.96 2.53
C GLY A 31 21.11 -10.59 2.14
N LYS A 32 21.45 -9.55 2.90
CA LYS A 32 21.10 -8.17 2.55
C LYS A 32 21.71 -7.74 1.22
N TYR A 33 22.97 -8.07 0.96
CA TYR A 33 23.65 -7.74 -0.29
C TYR A 33 22.98 -8.43 -1.50
N ILE A 34 22.70 -9.73 -1.41
CA ILE A 34 21.97 -10.48 -2.45
C ILE A 34 20.59 -9.84 -2.70
N PHE A 35 19.87 -9.48 -1.64
CA PHE A 35 18.57 -8.84 -1.76
C PHE A 35 18.66 -7.47 -2.45
N ASP A 36 19.53 -6.60 -1.96
CA ASP A 36 19.65 -5.21 -2.43
C ASP A 36 20.22 -5.12 -3.86
N TYR A 37 21.16 -5.99 -4.22
CA TYR A 37 21.92 -5.89 -5.48
C TYR A 37 21.58 -6.93 -6.54
N LEU A 38 20.92 -8.05 -6.20
CA LEU A 38 20.48 -9.04 -7.20
C LEU A 38 18.96 -9.07 -7.35
N ILE A 39 18.24 -9.20 -6.23
CA ILE A 39 16.79 -9.39 -6.25
C ILE A 39 16.07 -8.10 -6.64
N ILE A 40 16.37 -6.97 -5.99
CA ILE A 40 15.72 -5.69 -6.31
C ILE A 40 15.95 -5.30 -7.79
N PRO A 41 17.18 -5.33 -8.34
CA PRO A 41 17.40 -5.01 -9.75
C PRO A 41 16.70 -5.97 -10.71
N ALA A 42 16.60 -7.27 -10.39
CA ALA A 42 15.88 -8.22 -11.24
C ALA A 42 14.37 -7.88 -11.37
N PHE A 43 13.74 -7.36 -10.31
CA PHE A 43 12.33 -6.96 -10.34
C PHE A 43 12.11 -5.51 -10.81
N PHE A 44 13.17 -4.69 -10.83
CA PHE A 44 13.08 -3.27 -11.19
C PHE A 44 12.52 -3.01 -12.60
N PRO A 45 12.90 -3.75 -13.67
CA PRO A 45 12.35 -3.56 -15.01
C PRO A 45 10.83 -3.71 -15.07
N LEU A 46 10.28 -4.75 -14.43
CA LEU A 46 8.83 -5.00 -14.44
C LEU A 46 8.07 -3.86 -13.76
N VAL A 47 8.58 -3.41 -12.60
CA VAL A 47 7.98 -2.32 -11.84
C VAL A 47 8.06 -1.01 -12.62
N PHE A 48 9.18 -0.76 -13.30
CA PHE A 48 9.38 0.42 -14.12
C PHE A 48 8.44 0.43 -15.35
N LEU A 49 8.27 -0.71 -16.02
CA LEU A 49 7.32 -0.86 -17.13
C LEU A 49 5.89 -0.60 -16.66
N ASN A 50 5.49 -1.16 -15.52
CA ASN A 50 4.16 -0.96 -14.95
C ASN A 50 3.94 0.49 -14.48
N TRP A 51 4.96 1.14 -13.93
CA TRP A 51 4.91 2.57 -13.61
C TRP A 51 4.75 3.43 -14.86
N LYS A 52 5.54 3.18 -15.92
CA LYS A 52 5.40 3.85 -17.22
C LYS A 52 4.02 3.65 -17.82
N TYR A 53 3.49 2.42 -17.79
CA TYR A 53 2.14 2.11 -18.25
C TYR A 53 1.09 2.91 -17.48
N THR A 54 1.19 2.93 -16.15
CA THR A 54 0.24 3.65 -15.27
C THR A 54 0.29 5.15 -15.55
N LYS A 55 1.48 5.74 -15.68
CA LYS A 55 1.67 7.16 -16.05
C LYS A 55 1.06 7.49 -17.41
N LYS A 56 1.29 6.65 -18.43
CA LYS A 56 0.74 6.83 -19.78
C LYS A 56 -0.79 6.71 -19.81
N ASN A 57 -1.36 5.92 -18.91
CA ASN A 57 -2.80 5.66 -18.82
C ASN A 57 -3.35 6.17 -17.48
N GLN A 58 -2.93 7.36 -17.06
CA GLN A 58 -3.31 7.88 -15.75
C GLN A 58 -4.77 8.34 -15.68
N GLU A 59 -5.42 8.61 -16.82
CA GLU A 59 -6.81 9.02 -16.85
C GLU A 59 -7.53 8.60 -18.13
N LEU A 60 -8.86 8.49 -18.02
CA LEU A 60 -9.81 8.32 -19.12
C LEU A 60 -11.07 9.11 -18.77
N ASN A 61 -11.46 10.09 -19.59
CA ASN A 61 -12.72 10.86 -19.47
C ASN A 61 -13.03 11.42 -18.07
N SER A 62 -12.00 11.84 -17.32
CA SER A 62 -12.06 12.21 -15.89
C SER A 62 -12.69 13.58 -15.57
N ILE A 63 -13.23 14.27 -16.58
CA ILE A 63 -13.82 15.62 -16.42
C ILE A 63 -15.13 15.57 -15.61
N LYS A 64 -15.92 14.51 -15.80
CA LYS A 64 -17.21 14.27 -15.11
C LYS A 64 -17.04 13.22 -14.01
N ASN A 65 -18.14 12.55 -13.65
CA ASN A 65 -18.17 11.44 -12.71
C ASN A 65 -17.11 10.39 -13.08
N HIS A 66 -16.17 10.15 -12.16
CA HIS A 66 -15.06 9.23 -12.39
C HIS A 66 -14.65 8.47 -11.13
N ILE A 67 -13.85 7.43 -11.35
CA ILE A 67 -13.18 6.63 -10.33
C ILE A 67 -11.84 7.29 -10.00
N ALA A 68 -11.65 7.69 -8.75
CA ALA A 68 -10.38 8.21 -8.26
C ALA A 68 -9.52 7.07 -7.68
N ILE A 69 -8.35 6.84 -8.24
CA ILE A 69 -7.33 5.93 -7.71
C ILE A 69 -6.25 6.78 -7.05
N VAL A 70 -6.27 6.85 -5.71
CA VAL A 70 -5.43 7.76 -4.93
C VAL A 70 -4.28 6.99 -4.30
N LEU A 71 -3.06 7.36 -4.68
CA LEU A 71 -1.82 6.72 -4.20
C LEU A 71 -1.14 7.67 -3.21
N CYS A 72 -1.27 7.37 -1.91
CA CYS A 72 -0.69 8.18 -0.83
C CYS A 72 0.74 7.74 -0.46
N ASN A 73 1.25 6.66 -1.08
CA ASN A 73 2.60 6.17 -0.81
C ASN A 73 3.69 7.06 -1.42
N ASN A 74 4.37 7.81 -0.55
CA ASN A 74 5.47 8.68 -0.93
C ASN A 74 6.85 8.03 -0.83
N TYR A 75 7.00 6.81 -0.29
CA TYR A 75 8.29 6.12 -0.21
C TYR A 75 8.52 5.15 -1.39
N MET A 76 9.73 5.13 -1.95
CA MET A 76 10.04 4.46 -3.23
C MET A 76 9.96 2.91 -3.16
N PRO A 77 10.48 2.24 -2.11
CA PRO A 77 10.27 0.79 -1.92
C PRO A 77 8.81 0.38 -1.77
N GLU A 78 7.99 1.18 -1.08
CA GLU A 78 6.55 0.92 -0.91
C GLU A 78 5.79 1.06 -2.22
N ARG A 79 6.23 2.03 -3.04
CA ARG A 79 5.74 2.22 -4.41
C ARG A 79 6.00 0.98 -5.26
N ILE A 80 7.21 0.39 -5.19
CA ILE A 80 7.56 -0.81 -5.96
C ILE A 80 6.54 -1.94 -5.72
N LEU A 81 6.14 -2.16 -4.48
CA LEU A 81 5.17 -3.21 -4.12
C LEU A 81 3.73 -2.87 -4.54
N ALA A 82 3.32 -1.61 -4.42
CA ALA A 82 1.98 -1.17 -4.84
C ALA A 82 1.80 -1.14 -6.37
N TYR A 83 2.84 -0.75 -7.12
CA TYR A 83 2.83 -0.67 -8.58
C TYR A 83 3.07 -2.01 -9.28
N ARG A 84 3.40 -3.07 -8.54
CA ARG A 84 3.88 -4.31 -9.15
C ARG A 84 2.87 -4.87 -10.16
N GLU A 85 1.57 -4.94 -9.83
CA GLU A 85 0.53 -5.37 -10.78
C GLU A 85 -0.85 -4.74 -10.56
N ASN A 86 -1.16 -4.30 -9.33
CA ASN A 86 -2.51 -3.92 -8.93
C ASN A 86 -3.10 -2.74 -9.70
N ILE A 87 -2.38 -1.62 -9.75
CA ILE A 87 -2.88 -0.41 -10.42
C ILE A 87 -2.99 -0.61 -11.95
N PRO A 88 -1.96 -1.14 -12.64
CA PRO A 88 -2.11 -1.48 -14.07
C PRO A 88 -3.30 -2.40 -14.36
N LYS A 89 -3.58 -3.37 -13.48
CA LYS A 89 -4.69 -4.31 -13.63
C LYS A 89 -6.05 -3.61 -13.51
N LEU A 90 -6.23 -2.73 -12.52
CA LEU A 90 -7.42 -1.87 -12.41
C LEU A 90 -7.59 -0.98 -13.63
N ILE A 91 -6.51 -0.31 -14.08
CA ILE A 91 -6.55 0.55 -15.26
C ILE A 91 -6.99 -0.23 -16.50
N LYS A 92 -6.40 -1.40 -16.76
CA LYS A 92 -6.79 -2.26 -17.88
C LYS A 92 -8.27 -2.64 -17.81
N TYR A 93 -8.75 -2.98 -16.62
CA TYR A 93 -10.15 -3.33 -16.39
C TYR A 93 -11.09 -2.14 -16.66
N PHE A 94 -10.82 -0.97 -16.07
CA PHE A 94 -11.63 0.23 -16.25
C PHE A 94 -11.62 0.71 -17.71
N LYS A 95 -10.48 0.63 -18.40
CA LYS A 95 -10.40 0.88 -19.85
C LYS A 95 -11.26 -0.10 -20.66
N LYS A 96 -11.17 -1.40 -20.36
CA LYS A 96 -12.00 -2.44 -21.03
C LYS A 96 -13.50 -2.19 -20.84
N LYS A 97 -13.88 -1.65 -19.69
CA LYS A 97 -15.27 -1.29 -19.35
C LYS A 97 -15.68 0.12 -19.80
N ASN A 98 -14.77 0.88 -20.41
CA ASN A 98 -14.96 2.28 -20.77
C ASN A 98 -15.44 3.17 -19.59
N TRP A 99 -14.96 2.88 -18.38
CA TRP A 99 -15.28 3.70 -17.22
C TRP A 99 -14.31 4.85 -17.07
N SER A 100 -14.85 6.00 -16.67
CA SER A 100 -14.04 7.20 -16.44
C SER A 100 -13.23 7.03 -15.16
N TYR A 101 -11.92 7.26 -15.21
CA TYR A 101 -11.05 7.16 -14.04
C TYR A 101 -9.90 8.18 -14.09
N LYS A 102 -9.31 8.44 -12.93
CA LYS A 102 -8.09 9.23 -12.77
C LYS A 102 -7.21 8.66 -11.65
N VAL A 103 -5.92 8.55 -11.93
CA VAL A 103 -4.89 8.12 -11.00
C VAL A 103 -4.19 9.36 -10.45
N TYR A 104 -4.22 9.51 -9.14
CA TYR A 104 -3.56 10.58 -8.41
C TYR A 104 -2.31 10.01 -7.75
N PHE A 105 -1.16 10.35 -8.30
CA PHE A 105 0.14 9.88 -7.81
C PHE A 105 0.64 10.79 -6.71
N ARG A 106 1.08 10.22 -5.57
CA ARG A 106 1.73 10.97 -4.49
C ARG A 106 0.86 12.06 -3.89
N ALA A 107 -0.42 11.73 -3.69
CA ALA A 107 -1.37 12.67 -3.10
C ALA A 107 -0.88 13.12 -1.71
N ASP A 108 -0.53 14.40 -1.60
CA ASP A 108 -0.24 15.02 -0.32
C ASP A 108 -1.55 15.34 0.43
N LYS A 109 -1.47 15.96 1.61
CA LYS A 109 -2.66 16.32 2.39
C LYS A 109 -3.61 17.23 1.63
N LYS A 110 -3.09 18.20 0.87
CA LYS A 110 -3.91 19.17 0.13
C LYS A 110 -4.59 18.48 -1.05
N GLU A 111 -3.87 17.71 -1.84
CA GLU A 111 -4.42 16.95 -2.96
C GLU A 111 -5.44 15.91 -2.48
N LEU A 112 -5.14 15.17 -1.41
CA LEU A 112 -6.09 14.23 -0.83
C LEU A 112 -7.39 14.93 -0.44
N ARG A 113 -7.31 16.08 0.25
CA ARG A 113 -8.49 16.89 0.60
C ARG A 113 -9.26 17.34 -0.64
N GLN A 114 -8.58 17.77 -1.70
CA GLN A 114 -9.23 18.17 -2.94
C GLN A 114 -9.95 16.99 -3.61
N ILE A 115 -9.32 15.81 -3.68
CA ILE A 115 -9.90 14.61 -4.29
C ILE A 115 -11.12 14.13 -3.51
N ILE A 116 -11.02 14.06 -2.17
CA ILE A 116 -12.13 13.62 -1.32
C ILE A 116 -13.30 14.62 -1.37
N ASN A 117 -13.02 15.92 -1.41
CA ASN A 117 -14.08 16.94 -1.55
C ASN A 117 -14.63 17.09 -2.97
N ASN A 118 -14.02 16.47 -3.98
CA ASN A 118 -14.52 16.52 -5.35
C ASN A 118 -15.79 15.66 -5.50
N SER A 119 -16.93 16.28 -5.78
CA SER A 119 -18.22 15.60 -5.98
C SER A 119 -18.24 14.67 -7.20
N ASN A 120 -17.42 14.96 -8.23
CA ASN A 120 -17.30 14.12 -9.43
C ASN A 120 -16.47 12.85 -9.17
N ALA A 121 -15.61 12.84 -8.15
CA ALA A 121 -14.93 11.62 -7.71
C ALA A 121 -15.89 10.77 -6.88
N THR A 122 -16.75 10.00 -7.56
CA THR A 122 -17.86 9.26 -6.93
C THR A 122 -17.44 7.91 -6.37
N ILE A 123 -16.37 7.31 -6.89
CA ILE A 123 -15.79 6.04 -6.48
C ILE A 123 -14.33 6.29 -6.12
N VAL A 124 -13.90 5.89 -4.92
CA VAL A 124 -12.54 6.18 -4.43
C VAL A 124 -11.82 4.89 -4.04
N TYR A 125 -10.70 4.61 -4.71
CA TYR A 125 -9.73 3.61 -4.31
C TYR A 125 -8.58 4.34 -3.63
N ILE A 126 -8.41 4.17 -2.33
CA ILE A 126 -7.33 4.81 -1.58
C ILE A 126 -6.29 3.77 -1.18
N LEU A 127 -5.07 3.93 -1.69
CA LEU A 127 -3.96 3.00 -1.48
C LEU A 127 -2.83 3.70 -0.75
N GLY A 128 -2.31 3.05 0.28
CA GLY A 128 -1.09 3.49 0.92
C GLY A 128 -0.74 2.76 2.21
N HIS A 129 -0.02 3.45 3.09
CA HIS A 129 0.13 3.07 4.50
C HIS A 129 -0.78 3.93 5.36
N GLY A 130 -1.33 3.35 6.41
CA GLY A 130 -2.26 4.07 7.27
C GLY A 130 -2.66 3.24 8.47
N GLN A 131 -3.69 3.75 9.12
CA GLN A 131 -4.41 3.13 10.20
C GLN A 131 -5.90 3.21 9.88
N ARG A 132 -6.77 2.54 10.65
CA ARG A 132 -8.20 2.51 10.34
C ARG A 132 -8.77 3.93 10.19
N HIS A 133 -8.37 4.84 11.07
CA HIS A 133 -8.85 6.22 11.14
C HIS A 133 -8.04 7.25 10.34
N GLY A 134 -7.06 6.84 9.53
CA GLY A 134 -6.29 7.81 8.74
C GLY A 134 -5.26 7.20 7.81
N ILE A 135 -4.75 8.00 6.88
CA ILE A 135 -3.78 7.58 5.89
C ILE A 135 -2.52 8.44 5.94
N LYS A 136 -1.37 7.78 5.83
CA LYS A 136 -0.10 8.47 5.69
C LYS A 136 0.01 8.98 4.27
N VAL A 137 0.15 10.29 4.14
CA VAL A 137 0.44 10.95 2.86
C VAL A 137 1.94 11.11 2.67
N ASN A 138 2.75 11.05 3.73
CA ASN A 138 4.20 10.97 3.66
C ASN A 138 4.77 10.36 4.96
N ASN A 139 6.09 10.35 5.12
CA ASN A 139 6.75 9.75 6.29
C ASN A 139 6.47 10.48 7.62
N LYS A 140 6.04 11.74 7.55
CA LYS A 140 5.85 12.62 8.71
C LYS A 140 4.38 12.93 8.99
N GLU A 141 3.51 12.71 8.01
CA GLU A 141 2.15 13.23 8.05
C GLU A 141 1.10 12.14 7.88
N LEU A 142 0.16 12.14 8.81
CA LEU A 142 -1.03 11.31 8.84
C LEU A 142 -2.26 12.23 8.71
N VAL A 143 -3.12 11.95 7.73
CA VAL A 143 -4.39 12.67 7.53
C VAL A 143 -5.51 11.83 8.12
N TYR A 144 -6.30 12.44 9.01
CA TYR A 144 -7.38 11.73 9.71
C TYR A 144 -8.68 11.80 8.94
N TYR A 145 -9.47 10.72 8.99
CA TYR A 145 -10.71 10.64 8.22
C TYR A 145 -11.87 11.46 8.80
N CYS A 146 -11.81 11.84 10.08
CA CYS A 146 -12.78 12.77 10.67
C CYS A 146 -12.74 14.15 9.99
N GLU A 147 -11.60 14.53 9.39
CA GLU A 147 -11.49 15.79 8.63
C GLU A 147 -12.42 15.84 7.41
N PHE A 148 -12.96 14.69 6.97
CA PHE A 148 -13.81 14.56 5.80
C PHE A 148 -15.29 14.34 6.12
N GLU A 149 -15.71 14.44 7.39
CA GLU A 149 -17.10 14.14 7.78
C GLU A 149 -18.14 14.95 6.99
N LYS A 150 -17.80 16.19 6.60
CA LYS A 150 -18.65 17.09 5.80
C LYS A 150 -18.42 17.00 4.29
N SER A 151 -17.55 16.10 3.82
CA SER A 151 -17.27 15.93 2.40
C SER A 151 -18.46 15.28 1.66
N PRO A 152 -18.60 15.48 0.34
CA PRO A 152 -19.65 14.83 -0.44
C PRO A 152 -19.60 13.32 -0.31
N LYS A 153 -20.78 12.69 -0.18
CA LYS A 153 -20.88 11.24 -0.06
C LYS A 153 -20.37 10.54 -1.32
N LYS A 154 -19.71 9.40 -1.14
CA LYS A 154 -19.13 8.57 -2.21
C LYS A 154 -20.00 7.34 -2.41
N LYS A 155 -20.21 6.95 -3.66
CA LYS A 155 -20.97 5.73 -4.01
C LYS A 155 -20.27 4.47 -3.53
N PHE A 156 -18.93 4.47 -3.62
CA PHE A 156 -18.10 3.36 -3.20
C PHE A 156 -16.73 3.86 -2.77
N ILE A 157 -16.18 3.26 -1.72
CA ILE A 157 -14.81 3.50 -1.29
C ILE A 157 -14.14 2.15 -1.03
N ALA A 158 -12.95 1.96 -1.59
CA ALA A 158 -12.06 0.87 -1.25
C ALA A 158 -10.85 1.42 -0.49
N GLN A 159 -10.80 1.16 0.81
CA GLN A 159 -9.70 1.50 1.70
C GLN A 159 -8.66 0.38 1.68
N LEU A 160 -7.70 0.49 0.75
CA LEU A 160 -6.71 -0.51 0.41
C LEU A 160 -5.37 -0.23 1.08
N HIS A 161 -5.40 -0.12 2.40
CA HIS A 161 -4.22 -0.05 3.24
C HIS A 161 -4.42 -0.81 4.55
N CYS A 162 -3.35 -0.86 5.32
CA CYS A 162 -3.35 -1.35 6.69
C CYS A 162 -4.37 -0.58 7.55
N ASN A 163 -5.30 -1.29 8.19
CA ASN A 163 -6.30 -0.69 9.10
C ASN A 163 -6.02 -1.08 10.54
N HIS A 164 -4.76 -0.86 10.95
CA HIS A 164 -4.34 -1.06 12.33
C HIS A 164 -4.97 0.02 13.21
N TYR A 165 -5.07 -0.24 14.51
CA TYR A 165 -5.64 0.70 15.49
C TYR A 165 -7.15 0.96 15.29
N GLY A 166 -7.80 1.51 16.31
CA GLY A 166 -9.25 1.75 16.32
C GLY A 166 -9.69 2.98 15.51
N GLY A 167 -10.95 3.37 15.71
CA GLY A 167 -11.58 4.55 15.10
C GLY A 167 -12.40 4.26 13.85
N LYS A 168 -13.04 5.30 13.30
CA LYS A 168 -13.91 5.19 12.13
C LYS A 168 -13.10 5.28 10.83
N SER A 169 -13.35 4.38 9.91
CA SER A 169 -12.81 4.38 8.54
C SER A 169 -13.39 5.51 7.70
N LEU A 170 -12.79 5.79 6.54
CA LEU A 170 -13.33 6.78 5.60
C LEU A 170 -14.73 6.39 5.12
N VAL A 171 -14.99 5.09 4.97
CA VAL A 171 -16.31 4.53 4.61
C VAL A 171 -17.38 4.95 5.62
N GLU A 172 -17.07 4.88 6.91
CA GLU A 172 -18.02 5.23 7.98
C GLU A 172 -18.36 6.73 8.00
N TYR A 173 -17.47 7.60 7.50
CA TYR A 173 -17.72 9.03 7.42
C TYR A 173 -18.51 9.42 6.18
N ILE A 174 -18.11 8.93 5.00
CA ILE A 174 -18.58 9.52 3.73
C ILE A 174 -19.10 8.52 2.70
N SER A 175 -19.22 7.22 3.01
CA SER A 175 -19.89 6.32 2.07
C SER A 175 -21.40 6.53 2.06
N MET A 176 -22.01 6.43 0.87
CA MET A 176 -23.47 6.31 0.71
C MET A 176 -23.97 4.93 1.14
N ASP A 177 -23.14 3.90 0.96
CA ASP A 177 -23.46 2.51 1.27
C ASP A 177 -22.21 1.82 1.81
N SER A 178 -22.12 1.76 3.13
CA SER A 178 -20.98 1.17 3.83
C SER A 178 -20.87 -0.34 3.63
N ILE A 179 -21.97 -1.03 3.31
CA ILE A 179 -22.01 -2.49 3.10
C ILE A 179 -21.32 -2.84 1.78
N LYS A 180 -21.52 -2.03 0.75
CA LYS A 180 -20.88 -2.20 -0.56
C LYS A 180 -19.43 -1.76 -0.59
N SER A 181 -19.05 -0.83 0.28
CA SER A 181 -17.68 -0.32 0.33
C SER A 181 -16.72 -1.33 0.98
N PHE A 182 -15.43 -1.22 0.66
CA PHE A 182 -14.42 -2.17 1.16
C PHE A 182 -13.49 -1.52 2.18
N VAL A 183 -13.48 -2.07 3.39
CA VAL A 183 -12.51 -1.76 4.45
C VAL A 183 -12.05 -3.08 5.07
N THR A 184 -10.75 -3.35 5.06
CA THR A 184 -10.21 -4.50 5.78
C THR A 184 -10.12 -4.20 7.28
N ASN A 185 -10.39 -5.16 8.16
CA ASN A 185 -10.08 -5.04 9.59
C ASN A 185 -8.71 -5.64 9.96
N LYS A 186 -7.99 -6.16 8.96
CA LYS A 186 -6.70 -6.85 9.11
C LYS A 186 -5.58 -6.10 8.39
N LYS A 187 -4.34 -6.43 8.75
CA LYS A 187 -3.16 -5.99 8.01
C LYS A 187 -3.23 -6.49 6.58
N LEU A 188 -3.30 -5.55 5.63
CA LEU A 188 -3.33 -5.87 4.21
C LEU A 188 -1.89 -6.03 3.73
N ASN A 189 -1.54 -7.25 3.33
CA ASN A 189 -0.29 -7.49 2.60
C ASN A 189 -0.56 -7.46 1.09
N SER A 190 0.50 -7.55 0.29
CA SER A 190 0.40 -7.53 -1.18
C SER A 190 -0.50 -8.65 -1.73
N PHE A 191 -0.51 -9.83 -1.10
CA PHE A 191 -1.37 -10.94 -1.51
C PHE A 191 -2.85 -10.64 -1.30
N GLY A 192 -3.22 -10.11 -0.14
CA GLY A 192 -4.59 -9.70 0.16
C GLY A 192 -5.06 -8.58 -0.76
N LEU A 193 -4.18 -7.62 -1.07
CA LEU A 193 -4.46 -6.57 -2.06
C LEU A 193 -4.70 -7.17 -3.44
N ASN A 194 -3.81 -8.04 -3.94
CA ASN A 194 -3.98 -8.70 -5.24
C ASN A 194 -5.30 -9.48 -5.31
N LYS A 195 -5.64 -10.25 -4.26
CA LYS A 195 -6.89 -11.00 -4.18
C LYS A 195 -8.12 -10.09 -4.27
N PHE A 196 -8.09 -8.94 -3.58
CA PHE A 196 -9.18 -7.97 -3.67
C PHE A 196 -9.31 -7.40 -5.09
N ILE A 197 -8.20 -6.98 -5.70
CA ILE A 197 -8.20 -6.47 -7.09
C ILE A 197 -8.73 -7.53 -8.06
N ASP A 198 -8.37 -8.80 -7.86
CA ASP A 198 -8.89 -9.91 -8.65
C ASP A 198 -10.40 -10.07 -8.52
N GLN A 199 -10.93 -9.90 -7.31
CA GLN A 199 -12.38 -9.93 -7.08
C GLN A 199 -13.09 -8.75 -7.76
N VAL A 200 -12.51 -7.55 -7.73
CA VAL A 200 -13.04 -6.39 -8.47
C VAL A 200 -13.07 -6.68 -9.98
N VAL A 201 -11.96 -7.15 -10.55
CA VAL A 201 -11.87 -7.43 -11.99
C VAL A 201 -12.81 -8.55 -12.43
N LYS A 202 -13.09 -9.52 -11.55
CA LYS A 202 -14.08 -10.58 -11.78
C LYS A 202 -15.53 -10.12 -11.60
N GLY A 203 -15.77 -8.92 -11.08
CA GLY A 203 -17.11 -8.40 -10.80
C GLY A 203 -17.74 -8.99 -9.53
N ASN A 204 -16.92 -9.52 -8.61
CA ASN A 204 -17.39 -10.21 -7.40
C ASN A 204 -17.54 -9.27 -6.19
N ILE A 205 -17.19 -7.99 -6.30
CA ILE A 205 -17.36 -6.99 -5.24
C ILE A 205 -18.59 -6.15 -5.56
N HIS A 206 -19.67 -6.34 -4.80
CA HIS A 206 -20.88 -5.56 -4.97
C HIS A 206 -20.64 -4.07 -4.73
N GLY A 207 -20.99 -3.23 -5.70
CA GLY A 207 -20.82 -1.78 -5.63
C GLY A 207 -19.44 -1.26 -6.04
N ALA A 208 -18.46 -2.15 -6.24
CA ALA A 208 -17.40 -1.82 -7.18
C ALA A 208 -18.06 -1.63 -8.56
N PRO A 209 -17.61 -0.64 -9.35
CA PRO A 209 -18.13 -0.43 -10.69
C PRO A 209 -17.99 -1.71 -11.51
#